data_AF-A0A5B1REM6-F1
#
_entry.id   AF-A0A5B1REM6-F1
#
_cell.length_a   1.000
_cell.length_b   1.000
_cell.length_c   1.000
_cell.angle_alpha   90.00
_cell.angle_beta   90.00
_cell.angle_gamma   90.00
#
_symmetry.space_group_name_H-M   'P 1'
#
loop_
_entity.id
_entity.type
_entity.pdbx_description
1 polymer ?
#
loop_
_entity_poly.entity_id
_entity_poly.type
_entity_poly.pdbx_seq_one_letter_code
_entity_poly.pdbx_strand_id
1 'polypeptide(L)'
;KAHAIQHLLDGNPALGIGRAPEPESMYNNPQLYPQAFPWLFPYGLGGIGNLNGFKKLSDIVRKRALLMYHDKRFQMEPLFPLVALNHQQIQHSVTGGYLLTQKSHFPQMAERIL
;
A
#
# COMPACT_ATOMS: atom_id res chain seq x y z
N LYS A 1 1.30 13.08 26.36
CA LYS A 1 2.08 11.86 26.71
C LYS A 1 1.67 11.24 28.06
N ALA A 2 1.11 11.98 29.03
CA ALA A 2 0.75 11.44 30.36
C ALA A 2 -0.47 10.51 30.39
N HIS A 3 -1.52 10.77 29.60
CA HIS A 3 -2.78 10.01 29.66
C HIS A 3 -2.66 8.52 29.34
N ALA A 4 -1.81 8.14 28.39
CA ALA A 4 -1.63 6.73 28.02
C ALA A 4 -0.97 5.92 29.15
N ILE A 5 0.00 6.52 29.86
CA ILE A 5 0.68 5.89 30.99
C ILE A 5 -0.29 5.78 32.17
N GLN A 6 -1.04 6.85 32.47
CA GLN A 6 -2.02 6.86 33.55
C GLN A 6 -3.13 5.81 33.33
N HIS A 7 -3.64 5.70 32.10
CA HIS A 7 -4.61 4.66 31.72
C HIS A 7 -4.10 3.24 32.00
N LEU A 8 -2.81 2.99 31.78
CA LEU A 8 -2.16 1.71 32.06
C LEU A 8 -2.00 1.47 33.57
N LEU A 9 -1.60 2.50 34.32
CA LEU A 9 -1.44 2.44 35.78
C LEU A 9 -2.78 2.23 36.50
N ASP A 10 -3.86 2.78 35.95
CA ASP A 10 -5.22 2.61 36.45
C ASP A 10 -5.79 1.20 36.17
N GLY A 11 -5.00 0.28 35.58
CA GLY A 11 -5.38 -1.11 35.34
C GLY A 11 -6.37 -1.31 34.19
N ASN A 12 -6.54 -0.31 33.32
CA ASN A 12 -7.46 -0.43 32.19
C ASN A 12 -6.92 -1.37 31.10
N PRO A 13 -7.81 -2.06 30.36
CA PRO A 13 -7.40 -2.96 29.29
C PRO A 13 -6.70 -2.21 28.16
N ALA A 14 -5.56 -2.74 27.71
CA ALA A 14 -4.82 -2.25 26.56
C ALA A 14 -4.87 -3.27 25.41
N LEU A 15 -5.08 -2.80 24.18
CA LEU A 15 -5.06 -3.64 22.99
C LEU A 15 -3.63 -3.69 22.42
N GLY A 16 -2.97 -4.83 22.55
CA GLY A 16 -1.71 -5.10 21.87
C GLY A 16 -1.96 -5.41 20.39
N ILE A 17 -1.48 -4.55 19.49
CA ILE A 17 -1.50 -4.82 18.05
C ILE A 17 -0.19 -5.54 17.71
N GLY A 18 -0.26 -6.86 17.60
CA GLY A 18 0.86 -7.70 17.15
C GLY A 18 1.21 -7.40 15.69
N ARG A 19 2.50 -7.40 15.38
CA ARG A 19 3.01 -7.34 14.00
C ARG A 19 3.69 -8.66 13.68
N ALA A 20 3.53 -9.15 12.46
CA ALA A 20 4.34 -10.26 11.98
C ALA A 20 5.83 -9.85 12.00
N PRO A 21 6.76 -10.78 12.30
CA PRO A 21 8.19 -10.49 12.29
C PRO A 21 8.69 -10.13 10.89
N GLU A 22 8.03 -10.63 9.84
CA GLU A 22 8.35 -10.35 8.45
C GLU A 22 7.39 -9.32 7.85
N PRO A 23 7.90 -8.30 7.16
CA PRO A 23 7.06 -7.32 6.46
C PRO A 23 6.39 -7.95 5.24
N GLU A 24 5.13 -7.59 4.99
CA GLU A 24 4.44 -8.06 3.78
C GLU A 24 4.95 -7.35 2.52
N SER A 25 4.95 -8.09 1.41
CA SER A 25 5.30 -7.55 0.11
C SER A 25 4.27 -6.49 -0.34
N MET A 26 4.79 -5.36 -0.80
CA MET A 26 4.03 -4.33 -1.51
C MET A 26 3.63 -4.77 -2.93
N TYR A 27 4.39 -5.70 -3.53
CA TYR A 27 4.17 -6.17 -4.90
C TYR A 27 3.36 -7.45 -4.93
N ASN A 28 2.44 -7.57 -5.90
CA ASN A 28 1.64 -8.77 -6.15
C ASN A 28 0.90 -9.32 -4.91
N ASN A 29 0.46 -8.43 -4.02
CA ASN A 29 -0.30 -8.78 -2.82
C ASN A 29 -1.72 -8.17 -2.87
N PRO A 30 -2.72 -8.90 -3.41
CA PRO A 30 -4.09 -8.42 -3.47
C PRO A 30 -4.76 -8.18 -2.12
N GLN A 31 -4.22 -8.76 -1.05
CA GLN A 31 -4.79 -8.68 0.30
C GLN A 31 -4.28 -7.49 1.10
N LEU A 32 -3.21 -6.82 0.64
CA LEU A 32 -2.58 -5.71 1.35
C LEU A 32 -3.57 -4.59 1.70
N TYR A 33 -4.37 -4.13 0.73
CA TYR A 33 -5.33 -3.04 0.94
C TYR A 33 -6.56 -3.48 1.75
N PRO A 34 -7.17 -4.64 1.48
CA PRO A 34 -8.23 -5.16 2.33
C PRO A 34 -7.84 -5.34 3.79
N GLN A 35 -6.60 -5.77 4.08
CA GLN A 35 -6.09 -5.90 5.45
C GLN A 35 -5.80 -4.55 6.10
N ALA A 36 -5.24 -3.59 5.35
CA ALA A 36 -4.92 -2.25 5.87
C ALA A 36 -6.17 -1.38 6.09
N PHE A 37 -7.22 -1.58 5.28
CA PHE A 37 -8.47 -0.82 5.36
C PHE A 37 -9.70 -1.73 5.37
N PRO A 38 -9.91 -2.57 6.40
CA PRO A 38 -11.01 -3.55 6.41
C PRO A 38 -12.40 -2.92 6.26
N TRP A 39 -12.57 -1.69 6.73
CA TRP A 39 -13.83 -0.94 6.62
C TRP A 39 -14.14 -0.43 5.20
N LEU A 40 -13.12 -0.29 4.34
CA LEU A 40 -13.29 0.06 2.94
C LEU A 40 -13.53 -1.17 2.06
N PHE A 41 -13.06 -2.34 2.48
CA PHE A 41 -13.17 -3.61 1.73
C PHE A 41 -13.97 -4.66 2.50
N PRO A 42 -15.31 -4.62 2.44
CA PRO A 42 -16.15 -5.63 3.07
C PRO A 42 -15.71 -7.05 2.68
N TYR A 43 -15.68 -7.95 3.65
CA TYR A 43 -15.25 -9.35 3.51
C TYR A 43 -13.77 -9.54 3.12
N GLY A 44 -12.95 -8.48 3.16
CA GLY A 44 -11.55 -8.58 2.76
C GLY A 44 -11.35 -8.77 1.25
N LEU A 45 -12.34 -8.40 0.42
CA LEU A 45 -12.32 -8.64 -1.01
C LEU A 45 -12.12 -7.36 -1.82
N GLY A 46 -11.62 -7.51 -3.05
CA GLY A 46 -11.58 -6.42 -4.03
C GLY A 46 -10.37 -5.49 -3.93
N GLY A 47 -9.29 -5.94 -3.29
CA GLY A 47 -8.01 -5.22 -3.29
C GLY A 47 -7.39 -5.02 -4.67
N ILE A 48 -6.25 -4.32 -4.70
CA ILE A 48 -5.53 -3.99 -5.93
C ILE A 48 -4.77 -5.23 -6.43
N GLY A 49 -4.81 -5.52 -7.73
CA GLY A 49 -4.24 -6.76 -8.26
C GLY A 49 -5.15 -8.00 -8.06
N ASN A 50 -6.39 -7.81 -7.57
CA ASN A 50 -7.37 -8.88 -7.51
C ASN A 50 -7.66 -9.48 -8.89
N LEU A 51 -7.56 -10.81 -8.99
CA LEU A 51 -7.81 -11.56 -10.22
C LEU A 51 -9.28 -12.02 -10.35
N ASN A 52 -10.06 -11.93 -9.28
CA ASN A 52 -11.41 -12.52 -9.19
C ASN A 52 -12.51 -11.64 -9.82
N GLY A 53 -12.34 -11.22 -11.08
CA GLY A 53 -13.33 -10.43 -11.80
C GLY A 53 -13.50 -10.87 -13.25
N PHE A 54 -14.51 -10.33 -13.95
CA PHE A 54 -14.75 -10.64 -15.36
C PHE A 54 -13.58 -10.28 -16.28
N LYS A 55 -12.81 -9.25 -15.92
CA LYS A 55 -11.61 -8.80 -16.65
C LYS A 55 -10.52 -8.41 -15.66
N LYS A 56 -9.28 -8.77 -15.99
CA LYS A 56 -8.11 -8.28 -15.25
C LYS A 56 -7.97 -6.78 -15.46
N LEU A 57 -7.96 -6.02 -14.37
CA LEU A 57 -7.71 -4.58 -14.39
C LEU A 57 -6.27 -4.31 -13.99
N SER A 58 -5.68 -3.28 -14.59
CA SER A 58 -4.38 -2.78 -14.14
C SER A 58 -4.51 -2.04 -12.81
N ASP A 59 -3.42 -2.01 -12.04
CA ASP A 59 -3.40 -1.37 -10.72
C ASP A 59 -3.81 0.09 -10.78
N ILE A 60 -3.35 0.83 -11.78
CA ILE A 60 -3.69 2.25 -11.98
C ILE A 60 -5.19 2.44 -12.26
N VAL A 61 -5.80 1.57 -13.08
CA VAL A 61 -7.23 1.62 -13.37
C VAL A 61 -8.03 1.28 -12.11
N ARG A 62 -7.59 0.28 -11.34
CA ARG A 62 -8.25 -0.10 -10.10
C ARG A 62 -8.16 1.02 -9.05
N LYS A 63 -6.99 1.63 -8.85
CA LYS A 63 -6.78 2.80 -7.96
C LYS A 63 -7.69 3.97 -8.37
N ARG A 64 -7.73 4.29 -9.67
CA ARG A 64 -8.62 5.34 -10.19
C ARG A 64 -10.08 5.03 -9.92
N ALA A 65 -10.52 3.80 -10.16
CA ALA A 65 -11.90 3.39 -9.88
C ALA A 65 -12.23 3.51 -8.38
N LEU A 66 -11.35 3.04 -7.50
CA LEU A 66 -11.55 3.16 -6.05
C LEU A 66 -11.68 4.62 -5.61
N LEU A 67 -10.86 5.54 -6.14
CA LEU A 67 -10.89 6.95 -5.74
C LEU A 67 -12.00 7.77 -6.39
N MET A 68 -12.41 7.44 -7.63
CA MET A 68 -13.23 8.32 -8.46
C MET A 68 -14.64 7.79 -8.73
N TYR A 69 -14.89 6.51 -8.52
CA TYR A 69 -16.16 5.86 -8.85
C TYR A 69 -17.08 5.80 -7.64
N HIS A 70 -18.38 6.08 -7.83
CA HIS A 70 -19.54 6.09 -6.89
C HIS A 70 -19.30 6.11 -5.36
N ASP A 71 -18.53 5.17 -4.81
CA ASP A 71 -18.23 5.09 -3.39
C ASP A 71 -17.19 6.14 -2.96
N LYS A 72 -17.68 7.23 -2.39
CA LYS A 72 -16.83 8.33 -1.88
C LYS A 72 -16.04 7.99 -0.62
N ARG A 73 -16.29 6.85 0.04
CA ARG A 73 -15.57 6.49 1.27
C ARG A 73 -14.07 6.35 1.02
N PHE A 74 -13.66 5.80 -0.11
CA PHE A 74 -12.26 5.70 -0.50
C PHE A 74 -11.60 7.07 -0.72
N GLN A 75 -12.36 8.05 -1.21
CA GLN A 75 -11.87 9.42 -1.42
C GLN A 75 -11.77 10.20 -0.10
N MET A 76 -12.73 9.98 0.80
CA MET A 76 -12.85 10.70 2.07
C MET A 76 -12.04 10.08 3.20
N GLU A 77 -11.60 8.82 3.06
CA GLU A 77 -10.73 8.19 4.05
C GLU A 77 -9.38 8.94 4.06
N PRO A 78 -8.93 9.45 5.22
CA PRO A 78 -7.78 10.37 5.27
C PRO A 78 -6.46 9.80 4.76
N LEU A 79 -6.24 8.49 4.86
CA LEU A 79 -4.96 7.83 4.59
C LEU A 79 -4.94 7.08 3.26
N PHE A 80 -6.08 6.66 2.74
CA PHE A 80 -6.20 5.76 1.61
C PHE A 80 -5.66 6.40 0.32
N PRO A 81 -6.03 7.64 -0.06
CA PRO A 81 -5.44 8.29 -1.22
C PRO A 81 -3.93 8.47 -1.07
N LEU A 82 -3.46 8.86 0.12
CA LEU A 82 -2.04 9.04 0.40
C LEU A 82 -1.25 7.74 0.22
N VAL A 83 -1.72 6.66 0.86
CA VAL A 83 -1.08 5.33 0.78
C VAL A 83 -1.14 4.79 -0.65
N ALA A 84 -2.30 4.88 -1.31
CA ALA A 84 -2.47 4.35 -2.67
C ALA A 84 -1.57 5.04 -3.69
N LEU A 85 -1.43 6.36 -3.61
CA LEU A 85 -0.60 7.16 -4.51
C LEU A 85 0.89 7.00 -4.18
N ASN A 86 1.26 6.99 -2.90
CA ASN A 86 2.65 6.75 -2.49
C ASN A 86 3.13 5.36 -2.95
N HIS A 87 2.32 4.34 -2.68
CA HIS A 87 2.63 2.98 -3.12
C HIS A 87 2.76 2.93 -4.66
N GLN A 88 1.89 3.60 -5.42
CA GLN A 88 2.04 3.71 -6.87
C GLN A 88 3.37 4.37 -7.27
N GLN A 89 3.76 5.47 -6.61
CA GLN A 89 5.01 6.17 -6.90
C GLN A 89 6.23 5.30 -6.62
N ILE A 90 6.28 4.61 -5.48
CA ILE A 90 7.36 3.66 -5.15
C ILE A 90 7.48 2.58 -6.23
N GLN A 91 6.36 1.97 -6.64
CA GLN A 91 6.36 0.95 -7.69
C GLN A 91 6.94 1.48 -9.00
N HIS A 92 6.54 2.69 -9.43
CA HIS A 92 7.05 3.29 -10.66
C HIS A 92 8.54 3.66 -10.57
N SER A 93 8.98 4.25 -9.45
CA SER A 93 10.38 4.62 -9.24
C SER A 93 11.29 3.40 -9.24
N VAL A 94 10.90 2.32 -8.55
CA VAL A 94 11.67 1.07 -8.52
C VAL A 94 11.73 0.43 -9.90
N THR A 95 10.60 0.39 -10.63
CA THR A 95 10.57 -0.14 -12.00
C THR A 95 11.48 0.66 -12.92
N GLY A 96 11.44 2.00 -12.83
CA GLY A 96 12.32 2.87 -13.62
C GLY A 96 13.80 2.64 -13.31
N GLY A 97 14.15 2.57 -12.02
CA GLY A 97 15.52 2.26 -11.58
C GLY A 97 16.00 0.91 -12.08
N TYR A 98 15.19 -0.13 -11.94
CA TYR A 98 15.49 -1.47 -12.45
C TYR A 98 15.72 -1.49 -13.97
N LEU A 99 14.88 -0.80 -14.74
CA LEU A 99 15.05 -0.72 -16.19
C LEU A 99 16.32 0.06 -16.58
N LEU A 100 16.71 1.07 -15.80
CA LEU A 100 17.96 1.81 -16.03
C LEU A 100 19.19 0.95 -15.76
N THR A 101 19.18 0.15 -14.68
CA THR A 101 20.31 -0.73 -14.34
C THR A 101 20.50 -1.86 -15.35
N GLN A 102 19.43 -2.26 -16.04
CA GLN A 102 19.47 -3.29 -17.08
C GLN A 102 20.01 -2.78 -18.43
N LYS A 103 20.26 -1.48 -18.59
CA LYS A 103 20.82 -0.95 -19.84
C LYS A 103 22.32 -1.25 -19.95
N SER A 104 22.77 -1.58 -21.15
CA SER A 104 24.18 -1.93 -21.45
C SER A 104 25.19 -0.85 -21.06
N HIS A 105 24.80 0.42 -21.09
CA HIS A 105 25.67 1.56 -20.78
C HIS A 105 25.67 1.92 -19.29
N PHE A 106 24.84 1.28 -18.46
CA PHE A 106 24.73 1.57 -17.04
C PHE A 106 26.08 1.48 -16.30
N PRO A 107 26.92 0.44 -16.49
CA PRO A 107 28.21 0.35 -15.81
C PRO A 107 29.12 1.55 -16.10
N GLN A 108 29.20 1.97 -17.36
CA GLN A 108 30.01 3.11 -17.79
C GLN A 108 29.49 4.44 -17.22
N MET A 109 28.18 4.59 -17.06
CA MET A 109 27.60 5.79 -16.47
C MET A 109 27.79 5.83 -14.95
N ALA A 110 27.66 4.68 -14.28
CA ALA A 110 27.88 4.58 -12.84
C ALA A 110 29.34 4.90 -12.47
N GLU A 111 30.30 4.42 -13.26
CA GLU A 111 31.74 4.71 -13.07
C GLU A 111 32.09 6.19 -13.24
N ARG A 112 31.32 6.96 -14.02
CA ARG A 112 31.54 8.41 -14.18
C ARG A 112 31.03 9.25 -13.00
N ILE A 113 30.14 8.68 -12.17
CA ILE A 113 29.52 9.38 -11.04
C ILE A 113 30.29 9.09 -9.73
N LEU A 114 31.00 7.96 -9.68
CA LEU A 114 31.89 7.56 -8.59
C LEU A 114 33.28 8.18 -8.74
#